data_AF-A0A402DPK5-F1
#
_entry.id   AF-A0A402DPK5-F1
#
_cell.length_a   1.000
_cell.length_b   1.000
_cell.length_c   1.000
_cell.angle_alpha   90.00
_cell.angle_beta   90.00
_cell.angle_gamma   90.00
#
_symmetry.space_group_name_H-M   'P 1'
#
loop_
_entity.id
_entity.type
_entity.pdbx_description
1 polymer ?
#
loop_
_entity_poly.entity_id
_entity_poly.type
_entity_poly.pdbx_seq_one_letter_code
_entity_poly.pdbx_strand_id
1 'polypeptide(L)'
;MTRQHLTKTLVSWASILDDKARDQAIATSTLPFVYPHVALMPDAHLGKGATVGSVIPTLGALIPAAVGVDIGCGMIAVRTQWSAEQLRAAGSLTPLRECIERTVPLSAGAANQRLTPSAQARVATLEDAAARAEFDPGSYLGRWALQLGSLGSGNHFPPGDSH
;
A
#
# COMPACT_ATOMS: atom_id res chain seq x y z
N MET A 1 5.50 23.57 -7.12
CA MET A 1 4.64 22.75 -7.99
C MET A 1 3.35 23.50 -8.22
N THR A 2 2.97 23.70 -9.48
CA THR A 2 1.81 24.53 -9.85
C THR A 2 0.64 23.63 -10.16
N ARG A 3 -0.52 23.93 -9.57
CA ARG A 3 -1.78 23.24 -9.84
C ARG A 3 -2.22 23.53 -11.28
N GLN A 4 -2.49 22.49 -12.06
CA GLN A 4 -3.02 22.60 -13.42
C GLN A 4 -4.38 21.91 -13.53
N HIS A 5 -5.36 22.61 -14.10
CA HIS A 5 -6.61 21.97 -14.54
C HIS A 5 -6.40 21.39 -15.94
N LEU A 6 -6.41 20.06 -16.05
CA LEU A 6 -6.29 19.38 -17.35
C LEU A 6 -7.68 19.23 -18.01
N THR A 7 -8.71 19.02 -17.20
CA THR A 7 -10.12 19.05 -17.61
C THR A 7 -10.96 19.67 -16.47
N LYS A 8 -12.29 19.73 -16.64
CA LYS A 8 -13.21 20.12 -15.56
C LYS A 8 -13.15 19.16 -14.37
N THR A 9 -12.89 17.88 -14.62
CA THR A 9 -12.90 16.80 -13.62
C THR A 9 -11.52 16.21 -13.35
N LEU A 10 -10.44 16.86 -13.81
CA LEU A 10 -9.06 16.40 -13.62
C LEU A 10 -8.13 17.56 -13.25
N VAL A 11 -7.51 17.46 -12.08
CA VAL A 11 -6.52 18.41 -11.57
C VAL A 11 -5.18 17.70 -11.38
N SER A 12 -4.09 18.34 -11.79
CA SER A 12 -2.73 17.77 -11.73
C SER A 12 -1.75 18.67 -11.00
N TRP A 13 -0.90 18.05 -10.18
CA TRP A 13 0.31 18.61 -9.60
C TRP A 13 1.59 17.89 -10.09
N ALA A 14 1.44 16.95 -11.03
CA ALA A 14 2.53 16.19 -11.62
C ALA A 14 3.56 17.14 -12.25
N SER A 15 4.84 16.95 -11.92
CA SER A 15 5.92 17.76 -12.51
C SER A 15 6.25 17.32 -13.93
N ILE A 16 6.11 16.01 -14.19
CA ILE A 16 6.26 15.38 -15.50
C ILE A 16 5.11 14.38 -15.58
N LEU A 17 4.32 14.44 -16.66
CA LEU A 17 3.23 13.51 -16.90
C LEU A 17 3.33 13.05 -18.35
N ASP A 18 3.61 11.76 -18.56
CA ASP A 18 3.64 11.18 -19.90
C ASP A 18 2.23 11.07 -20.51
N ASP A 19 2.16 11.00 -21.84
CA ASP A 19 0.88 10.99 -22.57
C ASP A 19 -0.02 9.83 -22.17
N LYS A 20 0.55 8.64 -21.90
CA LYS A 20 -0.25 7.46 -21.52
C LYS A 20 -0.85 7.62 -20.12
N ALA A 21 -0.07 8.13 -19.17
CA ALA A 21 -0.53 8.45 -17.82
C ALA A 21 -1.62 9.53 -17.85
N ARG A 22 -1.46 10.53 -18.73
CA ARG A 22 -2.44 11.58 -18.96
C ARG A 22 -3.75 11.03 -19.52
N ASP A 23 -3.68 10.22 -20.56
CA ASP A 23 -4.87 9.62 -21.19
C ASP A 23 -5.61 8.69 -20.21
N GLN A 24 -4.88 7.90 -19.43
CA GLN A 24 -5.44 7.07 -18.37
C GLN A 24 -6.16 7.92 -17.30
N ALA A 25 -5.56 9.03 -16.88
CA ALA A 25 -6.17 9.94 -15.91
C ALA A 25 -7.42 10.62 -16.46
N ILE A 26 -7.40 11.03 -17.73
CA ILE A 26 -8.56 11.59 -18.43
C ILE A 26 -9.69 10.56 -18.46
N ALA A 27 -9.43 9.34 -18.95
CA ALA A 27 -10.42 8.28 -19.00
C ALA A 27 -11.04 8.01 -17.62
N THR A 28 -10.20 7.89 -16.59
CA THR A 28 -10.66 7.70 -15.20
C THR A 28 -11.54 8.86 -14.73
N SER A 29 -11.18 10.11 -15.06
CA SER A 29 -11.92 11.31 -14.65
C SER A 29 -13.30 11.47 -15.32
N THR A 30 -13.59 10.66 -16.35
CA THR A 30 -14.89 10.68 -17.06
C THR A 30 -15.87 9.62 -16.57
N LEU A 31 -15.47 8.76 -15.63
CA LEU A 31 -16.35 7.75 -15.07
C LEU A 31 -17.54 8.39 -14.35
N PRO A 32 -18.77 7.87 -14.51
CA PRO A 32 -19.99 8.55 -14.10
C PRO A 32 -20.16 8.70 -12.58
N PHE A 33 -19.45 7.86 -11.82
CA PHE A 33 -19.47 7.87 -10.35
C PHE A 33 -18.30 8.66 -9.75
N VAL A 34 -17.41 9.26 -10.56
CA VAL A 34 -16.31 10.08 -10.05
C VAL A 34 -16.83 11.48 -9.70
N TYR A 35 -16.63 11.90 -8.46
CA TYR A 35 -17.05 13.21 -7.98
C TYR A 35 -16.23 13.67 -6.76
N PRO A 36 -15.77 14.93 -6.69
CA PRO A 36 -15.98 16.00 -7.67
C PRO A 36 -14.99 15.98 -8.84
N HIS A 37 -13.79 15.46 -8.65
CA HIS A 37 -12.72 15.40 -9.67
C HIS A 37 -11.63 14.42 -9.24
N VAL A 38 -10.85 13.93 -10.21
CA VAL A 38 -9.59 13.21 -9.99
C VAL A 38 -8.46 14.20 -9.73
N ALA A 39 -7.57 13.88 -8.78
CA ALA A 39 -6.36 14.64 -8.51
C ALA A 39 -5.11 13.80 -8.74
N LEU A 40 -4.15 14.31 -9.52
CA LEU A 40 -2.84 13.69 -9.73
C LEU A 40 -1.78 14.33 -8.85
N MET A 41 -1.09 13.52 -8.07
CA MET A 41 0.03 13.91 -7.21
C MET A 41 1.30 14.17 -8.03
N PRO A 42 2.32 14.81 -7.44
CA PRO A 42 3.54 15.18 -8.16
C PRO A 42 4.32 14.03 -8.81
N ASP A 43 4.17 12.83 -8.25
CA ASP A 43 4.79 11.56 -8.65
C ASP A 43 3.88 10.71 -9.56
N ALA A 44 2.79 11.28 -10.08
CA ALA A 44 1.83 10.55 -10.88
C ALA A 44 2.44 10.01 -12.18
N HIS A 45 2.19 8.73 -12.45
CA HIS A 45 2.69 8.02 -13.63
C HIS A 45 1.75 6.87 -14.01
N LEU A 46 1.97 6.30 -15.20
CA LEU A 46 1.17 5.21 -15.74
C LEU A 46 1.08 4.04 -14.76
N GLY A 47 -0.13 3.60 -14.44
CA GLY A 47 -0.38 2.45 -13.58
C GLY A 47 -1.19 1.35 -14.27
N LYS A 48 -1.40 0.24 -13.55
CA LYS A 48 -2.27 -0.86 -14.00
C LYS A 48 -3.69 -0.57 -13.50
N GLY A 49 -4.61 -0.31 -14.42
CA GLY A 49 -5.99 0.08 -14.08
C GLY A 49 -6.14 1.60 -13.99
N ALA A 50 -5.58 2.21 -12.95
CA ALA A 50 -5.56 3.66 -12.77
C ALA A 50 -4.13 4.21 -12.68
N THR A 51 -3.99 5.53 -12.83
CA THR A 51 -2.71 6.25 -12.69
C THR A 51 -2.21 6.11 -11.25
N VAL A 52 -0.93 5.74 -11.05
CA VAL A 52 -0.31 5.75 -9.72
C VAL A 52 -0.19 7.20 -9.25
N GLY A 53 -0.27 7.45 -7.93
CA GLY A 53 -0.25 8.81 -7.40
C GLY A 53 -1.53 9.58 -7.73
N SER A 54 -2.68 8.90 -7.85
CA SER A 54 -3.97 9.56 -8.07
C SER A 54 -4.90 9.44 -6.86
N VAL A 55 -5.74 10.45 -6.69
CA VAL A 55 -6.89 10.44 -5.79
C VAL A 55 -8.14 10.43 -6.65
N ILE A 56 -8.92 9.35 -6.54
CA ILE A 56 -10.13 9.13 -7.35
C ILE A 56 -11.32 9.01 -6.40
N PRO A 57 -12.02 10.12 -6.10
CA PRO A 57 -13.19 10.09 -5.24
C PRO A 57 -14.40 9.56 -6.01
N THR A 58 -15.15 8.65 -5.41
CA THR A 58 -16.31 8.00 -6.01
C THR A 58 -17.56 8.15 -5.15
N LEU A 59 -18.73 8.18 -5.80
CA LEU A 59 -20.04 8.14 -5.15
C LEU A 59 -20.69 6.77 -5.37
N GLY A 60 -20.91 6.03 -4.28
CA GLY A 60 -21.64 4.75 -4.31
C GLY A 60 -20.95 3.66 -5.14
N ALA A 61 -19.67 3.80 -5.46
CA ALA A 61 -18.92 2.87 -6.29
C ALA A 61 -17.52 2.61 -5.73
N LEU A 62 -17.01 1.40 -5.93
CA LEU A 62 -15.63 1.02 -5.65
C LEU A 62 -14.96 0.65 -6.98
N ILE A 63 -13.68 0.98 -7.11
CA ILE A 63 -12.86 0.64 -8.29
C ILE A 63 -11.67 -0.21 -7.81
N PRO A 64 -11.79 -1.55 -7.75
CA PRO A 64 -10.71 -2.41 -7.25
C PRO A 64 -9.38 -2.19 -7.98
N ALA A 65 -9.43 -1.99 -9.30
CA ALA A 65 -8.26 -1.72 -10.13
C ALA A 65 -7.55 -0.39 -9.81
N ALA A 66 -8.19 0.54 -9.09
CA ALA A 66 -7.61 1.81 -8.68
C ALA A 66 -6.91 1.74 -7.30
N VAL A 67 -7.18 0.71 -6.50
CA VAL A 67 -6.52 0.51 -5.19
C VAL A 67 -5.07 0.04 -5.38
N GLY A 68 -4.82 -0.69 -6.47
CA GLY A 68 -3.53 -1.32 -6.76
C GLY A 68 -3.52 -2.80 -6.38
N VAL A 69 -2.52 -3.51 -6.88
CA VAL A 69 -2.36 -4.96 -6.62
C VAL A 69 -1.90 -5.23 -5.19
N ASP A 70 -1.12 -4.32 -4.61
CA ASP A 70 -0.61 -4.41 -3.24
C ASP A 70 -1.48 -3.58 -2.29
N ILE A 71 -2.60 -4.17 -1.87
CA ILE A 71 -3.55 -3.52 -0.97
C ILE A 71 -2.92 -3.35 0.41
N GLY A 72 -2.85 -2.09 0.86
CA GLY A 72 -2.24 -1.75 2.15
C GLY A 72 -0.74 -1.47 2.07
N CYS A 73 -0.17 -1.37 0.87
CA CYS A 73 1.17 -0.81 0.68
C CYS A 73 1.24 0.59 1.33
N GLY A 74 2.26 0.80 2.16
CA GLY A 74 2.38 2.03 2.92
C GLY A 74 3.65 2.09 3.76
N MET A 75 3.84 3.22 4.42
CA MET A 75 5.00 3.48 5.25
C MET A 75 4.58 3.69 6.69
N ILE A 76 5.36 3.11 7.62
CA ILE A 76 5.26 3.38 9.06
C ILE A 76 6.59 3.98 9.51
N ALA A 77 6.51 5.07 10.26
CA ALA A 77 7.65 5.67 10.93
C ALA A 77 7.45 5.61 12.44
N VAL A 78 8.50 5.19 13.17
CA VAL A 78 8.51 5.18 14.64
C VAL A 78 9.51 6.22 15.10
N ARG A 79 9.04 7.18 15.91
CA ARG A 79 9.91 8.17 16.54
C ARG A 79 10.68 7.51 17.67
N THR A 80 12.00 7.59 17.61
CA THR A 80 12.88 7.16 18.71
C THR A 80 13.22 8.34 19.62
N GLN A 81 13.79 8.05 20.78
CA GLN A 81 14.32 9.03 21.73
C GLN A 81 15.69 9.60 21.35
N TRP A 82 16.29 9.13 20.24
CA TRP A 82 17.66 9.46 19.86
C TRP A 82 17.69 10.65 18.87
N SER A 83 18.62 11.58 19.08
CA SER A 83 18.92 12.63 18.10
C SER A 83 19.81 12.11 16.98
N ALA A 84 19.84 12.86 15.87
CA ALA A 84 20.74 12.55 14.76
C ALA A 84 22.23 12.70 15.15
N GLU A 85 22.59 13.61 16.06
CA GLU A 85 23.97 13.68 16.55
C GLU A 85 24.33 12.48 17.42
N GLN A 86 23.42 12.05 18.30
CA GLN A 86 23.64 10.88 19.17
C GLN A 86 23.86 9.61 18.35
N LEU A 87 23.09 9.42 17.28
CA LEU A 87 23.28 8.28 16.37
C LEU A 87 24.61 8.32 15.63
N ARG A 88 25.07 9.52 15.21
CA ARG A 88 26.40 9.67 14.57
C ARG A 88 27.53 9.42 15.56
N ALA A 89 27.38 9.88 16.80
CA ALA A 89 28.36 9.67 17.87
C ALA A 89 28.46 8.21 18.32
N ALA A 90 27.37 7.43 18.19
CA ALA A 90 27.35 6.00 18.52
C ALA A 90 28.21 5.13 17.59
N GLY A 91 28.74 5.68 16.49
CA GLY A 91 29.61 4.97 15.55
C GLY A 91 28.82 4.12 14.56
N SER A 92 29.29 2.91 14.30
CA SER A 92 28.71 2.05 13.25
C SER A 92 27.30 1.56 13.63
N LEU A 93 26.32 1.82 12.75
CA LEU A 93 24.96 1.31 12.86
C LEU A 93 24.79 -0.11 12.26
N THR A 94 25.89 -0.76 11.88
CA THR A 94 25.87 -2.12 11.33
C THR A 94 25.18 -3.12 12.25
N PRO A 95 25.42 -3.14 13.58
CA PRO A 95 24.73 -4.08 14.47
C PRO A 95 23.22 -3.86 14.53
N LEU A 96 22.78 -2.60 14.43
CA LEU A 96 21.35 -2.27 14.39
C LEU A 96 20.72 -2.77 13.09
N ARG A 97 21.36 -2.51 11.95
CA ARG A 97 20.92 -2.99 10.64
C ARG A 97 20.80 -4.52 10.61
N GLU A 98 21.84 -5.24 11.05
CA GLU A 98 21.85 -6.71 11.11
C GLU A 98 20.76 -7.26 12.04
N CYS A 99 20.48 -6.58 13.14
CA CYS A 99 19.39 -6.93 14.03
C CYS A 99 18.04 -6.82 13.32
N ILE A 100 17.80 -5.71 12.60
CA ILE A 100 16.57 -5.50 11.83
C ILE A 100 16.42 -6.58 10.75
N GLU A 101 17.47 -6.83 9.96
CA GLU A 101 17.45 -7.83 8.88
C GLU A 101 17.18 -9.25 9.41
N ARG A 102 17.69 -9.59 10.60
CA ARG A 102 17.42 -10.88 11.25
C ARG A 102 15.99 -10.97 11.80
N THR A 103 15.42 -9.85 12.25
CA THR A 103 14.10 -9.83 12.89
C THR A 103 12.96 -9.71 11.87
N VAL A 104 13.18 -9.05 10.74
CA VAL A 104 12.15 -8.81 9.73
C VAL A 104 12.34 -9.78 8.57
N PRO A 105 11.46 -10.79 8.39
CA PRO A 105 11.54 -11.68 7.24
C PRO A 105 11.48 -10.89 5.93
N LEU A 106 12.52 -11.02 5.11
CA LEU A 106 12.63 -10.37 3.81
C LEU A 106 12.25 -11.35 2.70
N SER A 107 11.68 -10.84 1.61
CA SER A 107 11.38 -11.52 0.34
C SER A 107 9.96 -12.05 0.16
N ALA A 108 9.60 -12.26 -1.10
CA ALA A 108 8.32 -12.79 -1.53
C ALA A 108 8.00 -14.13 -0.87
N GLY A 109 6.86 -14.23 -0.19
CA GLY A 109 6.41 -15.46 0.46
C GLY A 109 7.14 -15.83 1.75
N ALA A 110 8.12 -15.02 2.19
CA ALA A 110 8.72 -15.19 3.51
C ALA A 110 7.72 -14.81 4.61
N ALA A 111 7.73 -15.57 5.72
CA ALA A 111 6.86 -15.34 6.86
C ALA A 111 7.63 -15.51 8.16
N ASN A 112 7.09 -14.99 9.25
CA ASN A 112 7.61 -15.28 10.58
C ASN A 112 7.46 -16.77 10.89
N GLN A 113 8.39 -17.33 11.65
CA GLN A 113 8.29 -18.73 12.12
C GLN A 113 7.33 -18.87 13.31
N ARG A 114 7.09 -17.77 14.04
CA ARG A 114 6.23 -17.71 15.21
C ARG A 114 5.59 -16.33 15.34
N LEU A 115 4.40 -16.27 15.94
CA LEU A 115 3.78 -15.00 16.30
C LEU A 115 4.53 -14.36 17.46
N THR A 116 4.93 -13.10 17.30
CA THR A 116 5.43 -12.28 18.40
C THR A 116 4.26 -11.90 19.32
N PRO A 117 4.50 -11.56 20.60
CA PRO A 117 3.42 -11.10 21.49
C PRO A 117 2.66 -9.90 20.93
N SER A 118 3.36 -8.98 20.25
CA SER A 118 2.74 -7.82 19.60
C SER A 118 1.92 -8.18 18.36
N ALA A 119 2.27 -9.26 17.64
CA ALA A 119 1.49 -9.76 16.52
C ALA A 119 0.25 -10.52 17.00
N GLN A 120 0.30 -11.29 18.09
CA GLN A 120 -0.83 -12.07 18.61
C GLN A 120 -2.07 -11.21 18.86
N ALA A 121 -1.92 -10.06 19.53
CA ALA A 121 -3.05 -9.16 19.78
C ALA A 121 -3.68 -8.61 18.48
N ARG A 122 -2.85 -8.37 17.46
CA ARG A 122 -3.32 -7.91 16.14
C ARG A 122 -4.01 -9.03 15.37
N VAL A 123 -3.48 -10.25 15.41
CA VAL A 123 -4.10 -11.45 14.83
C VAL A 123 -5.49 -11.63 15.42
N ALA A 124 -5.63 -11.62 16.76
CA ALA A 124 -6.92 -11.78 17.42
C ALA A 124 -7.94 -10.71 16.97
N THR A 125 -7.50 -9.45 16.85
CA THR A 125 -8.36 -8.36 16.35
C THR A 125 -8.84 -8.62 14.91
N LEU A 126 -7.96 -9.16 14.06
CA LEU A 126 -8.27 -9.48 12.66
C LEU A 126 -9.16 -10.72 12.54
N GLU A 127 -8.95 -11.73 13.38
CA GLU A 127 -9.81 -12.92 13.47
C GLU A 127 -11.23 -12.53 13.89
N ASP A 128 -11.37 -11.68 14.90
CA ASP A 128 -12.67 -11.15 15.33
C ASP A 128 -13.36 -10.35 14.22
N ALA A 129 -12.60 -9.55 13.47
CA ALA A 129 -13.13 -8.80 12.33
C ALA A 129 -13.57 -9.71 11.19
N ALA A 130 -12.79 -10.75 10.88
CA ALA A 130 -13.10 -11.73 9.86
C ALA A 130 -14.36 -12.54 10.23
N ALA A 131 -14.48 -12.96 11.49
CA ALA A 131 -15.66 -13.65 11.99
C ALA A 131 -16.94 -12.79 11.86
N ARG A 132 -16.88 -11.51 12.23
CA ARG A 132 -18.00 -10.57 12.05
C ARG A 132 -18.37 -10.32 10.59
N ALA A 133 -17.41 -10.45 9.69
CA ALA A 133 -17.60 -10.30 8.25
C ALA A 133 -17.96 -11.62 7.55
N GLU A 134 -18.11 -12.72 8.30
CA GLU A 134 -18.33 -14.07 7.75
C GLU A 134 -17.28 -14.45 6.68
N PHE A 135 -16.03 -14.02 6.91
CA PHE A 135 -14.91 -14.19 6.00
C PHE A 135 -13.85 -15.08 6.63
N ASP A 136 -13.31 -16.05 5.87
CA ASP A 136 -12.18 -16.87 6.30
C ASP A 136 -10.90 -16.46 5.53
N PRO A 137 -9.96 -15.74 6.19
CA PRO A 137 -8.70 -15.37 5.56
C PRO A 137 -7.82 -16.58 5.24
N GLY A 138 -7.96 -17.68 5.98
CA GLY A 138 -7.20 -18.92 5.80
C GLY A 138 -7.48 -19.62 4.47
N SER A 139 -8.70 -19.47 3.94
CA SER A 139 -9.10 -19.98 2.62
C SER A 139 -8.31 -19.36 1.46
N TYR A 140 -7.85 -18.12 1.62
CA TYR A 140 -7.02 -17.42 0.62
C TYR A 140 -5.53 -17.57 0.92
N LEU A 141 -5.15 -17.50 2.20
CA LEU A 141 -3.77 -17.57 2.62
C LEU A 141 -3.64 -18.29 3.97
N GLY A 142 -3.37 -19.59 3.93
CA GLY A 142 -3.31 -20.44 5.14
C GLY A 142 -2.28 -20.02 6.20
N ARG A 143 -1.31 -19.15 5.88
CA ARG A 143 -0.33 -18.61 6.83
C ARG A 143 -0.42 -17.09 7.01
N TRP A 144 -1.58 -16.49 6.77
CA TRP A 144 -1.77 -15.03 6.83
C TRP A 144 -1.32 -14.41 8.16
N ALA A 145 -1.57 -15.08 9.29
CA ALA A 145 -1.20 -14.57 10.61
C ALA A 145 0.33 -14.38 10.76
N LEU A 146 1.12 -15.25 10.13
CA LEU A 146 2.59 -15.20 10.16
C LEU A 146 3.18 -14.13 9.22
N GLN A 147 2.36 -13.56 8.33
CA GLN A 147 2.76 -12.46 7.44
C GLN A 147 2.79 -11.10 8.16
N LEU A 148 2.21 -10.99 9.35
CA LEU A 148 2.26 -9.73 10.09
C LEU A 148 3.71 -9.38 10.47
N GLY A 149 4.21 -8.28 9.91
CA GLY A 149 5.57 -7.78 10.16
C GLY A 149 6.66 -8.35 9.27
N SER A 150 6.32 -9.07 8.19
CA SER A 150 7.27 -9.38 7.10
C SER A 150 7.38 -8.20 6.13
N LEU A 151 8.48 -8.15 5.36
CA LEU A 151 8.70 -7.23 4.25
C LEU A 151 9.00 -8.02 2.98
N GLY A 152 8.06 -8.05 2.03
CA GLY A 152 8.23 -8.77 0.78
C GLY A 152 6.95 -8.89 -0.02
N SER A 153 7.09 -8.97 -1.36
CA SER A 153 6.07 -9.02 -2.42
C SER A 153 4.60 -8.90 -1.99
N GLY A 154 4.24 -7.74 -1.44
CA GLY A 154 2.92 -7.34 -0.98
C GLY A 154 1.83 -8.36 -1.24
N ASN A 155 1.55 -9.20 -0.23
CA ASN A 155 0.54 -10.27 -0.18
C ASN A 155 -0.18 -10.51 -1.52
N HIS A 156 0.52 -11.11 -2.49
CA HIS A 156 -0.01 -11.35 -3.82
C HIS A 156 -1.23 -12.25 -3.66
N PHE A 157 -2.43 -11.68 -3.77
CA PHE A 157 -3.68 -12.42 -3.93
C PHE A 157 -3.82 -12.70 -5.42
N PRO A 158 -3.39 -13.86 -5.95
CA PRO A 158 -3.88 -14.26 -7.25
C PRO A 158 -5.42 -14.42 -7.13
N PRO A 159 -6.21 -13.91 -8.10
CA PRO A 159 -7.58 -14.38 -8.23
C PRO A 159 -7.51 -15.89 -8.46
N GLY A 160 -8.27 -16.65 -7.68
CA GLY A 160 -8.49 -18.06 -7.97
C GLY A 160 -9.07 -18.17 -9.37
N ASP A 161 -8.31 -18.79 -10.26
CA ASP A 161 -8.86 -19.30 -11.51
C ASP A 161 -9.91 -20.35 -11.14
N SER A 162 -11.13 -20.07 -11.59
CA SER A 162 -12.23 -21.00 -11.62
C SER A 162 -11.96 -22.03 -12.71
N HIS A 163 -12.06 -23.30 -12.35
CA HIS A 163 -12.61 -24.30 -13.26
C HIS A 163 -14.12 -24.36 -13.04
#